data_AF-A0A5C5DCU7-F1
#
_entry.id   AF-A0A5C5DCU7-F1
#
_cell.length_a   1.000
_cell.length_b   1.000
_cell.length_c   1.000
_cell.angle_alpha   90.00
_cell.angle_beta   90.00
_cell.angle_gamma   90.00
#
_symmetry.space_group_name_H-M   'P 1'
#
loop_
_entity.id
_entity.type
_entity.pdbx_description
1 polymer ?
#
loop_
_entity_poly.entity_id
_entity_poly.type
_entity_poly.pdbx_seq_one_letter_code
_entity_poly.pdbx_strand_id
1 'polypeptide(L)'
;MNKVKIITFGWITIAAIVGFIFYINISPAPSLVAKAQERLGSYISYSFGPQHCVSAKNKNAEWEITCDAKNSKRSFKYLLTTDKNEPPGYYFTAISKDAKETYKVDLISYLDIRTKLK
;
A
#
# COMPACT_ATOMS: atom_id res chain seq x y z
N MET A 1 -5.13 47.04 43.54
CA MET A 1 -3.88 46.28 43.27
C MET A 1 -4.26 44.81 43.36
N ASN A 2 -4.20 43.92 42.36
CA ASN A 2 -3.40 43.84 41.13
C ASN A 2 -4.24 43.31 39.95
N LYS A 3 -3.85 43.73 38.73
CA LYS A 3 -4.34 43.19 37.46
C LYS A 3 -3.55 41.94 37.10
N VAL A 4 -4.21 40.87 36.67
CA VAL A 4 -3.60 39.85 35.80
C VAL A 4 -4.58 39.57 34.67
N LYS A 5 -4.27 40.11 33.48
CA LYS A 5 -4.83 39.68 32.21
C LYS A 5 -4.01 38.48 31.74
N ILE A 6 -4.64 37.36 31.41
CA ILE A 6 -4.05 36.37 30.53
C ILE A 6 -5.01 36.17 29.36
N ILE A 7 -4.47 36.45 28.20
CA ILE A 7 -5.08 36.41 26.89
C ILE A 7 -4.61 35.10 26.23
N THR A 8 -5.41 34.60 25.29
CA THR A 8 -5.01 33.94 24.03
C THR A 8 -4.67 32.44 23.99
N PHE A 9 -5.41 31.80 23.06
CA PHE A 9 -5.01 30.78 22.08
C PHE A 9 -4.92 29.31 22.48
N GLY A 10 -5.63 28.49 21.68
CA GLY A 10 -5.26 27.10 21.50
C GLY A 10 -6.42 26.22 21.08
N TRP A 11 -6.93 26.39 19.86
CA TRP A 11 -7.60 25.29 19.16
C TRP A 11 -6.64 24.10 19.12
N ILE A 12 -6.85 23.12 20.01
CA ILE A 12 -6.16 21.83 19.90
C ILE A 12 -7.15 20.86 19.28
N THR A 13 -6.92 20.69 17.99
CA THR A 13 -7.55 19.80 17.03
C THR A 13 -7.82 18.40 17.56
N ILE A 14 -9.09 17.99 17.53
CA ILE A 14 -9.50 16.58 17.57
C ILE A 14 -9.20 16.00 16.18
N ALA A 15 -7.92 15.79 15.87
CA ALA A 15 -7.46 15.22 14.60
C ALA A 15 -6.52 14.04 14.86
N ALA A 16 -6.92 13.12 15.74
CA ALA A 16 -6.09 11.96 16.05
C ALA A 16 -6.87 10.65 16.27
N ILE A 17 -8.17 10.59 15.97
CA ILE A 17 -8.98 9.39 16.24
C ILE A 17 -9.37 8.63 14.96
N VAL A 18 -9.28 9.26 13.78
CA VAL A 18 -9.65 8.61 12.51
C VAL A 18 -8.56 7.65 11.99
N GLY A 19 -7.35 7.68 12.57
CA GLY A 19 -6.23 6.86 12.12
C GLY A 19 -6.27 5.38 12.55
N PHE A 20 -7.07 5.03 13.55
CA PHE A 20 -6.99 3.69 14.17
C PHE A 20 -8.07 2.69 13.72
N ILE A 21 -9.15 3.15 13.09
CA ILE A 21 -10.29 2.27 12.75
C ILE A 21 -10.05 1.45 11.46
N PHE A 22 -9.04 1.78 10.65
CA PHE A 22 -8.71 1.00 9.43
C PHE A 22 -7.73 -0.16 9.64
N TYR A 23 -7.37 -0.50 10.89
CA TYR A 23 -6.48 -1.64 11.17
C TYR A 23 -7.20 -3.01 11.25
N ILE A 24 -8.53 -3.06 11.17
CA ILE A 24 -9.32 -4.27 11.50
C ILE A 24 -9.94 -5.01 10.31
N ASN A 25 -9.52 -4.73 9.07
CA ASN A 25 -9.91 -5.54 7.89
C ASN A 25 -8.79 -6.49 7.41
N ILE A 26 -7.92 -6.94 8.32
CA ILE A 26 -6.92 -7.95 7.99
C ILE A 26 -7.59 -9.31 8.18
N SER A 27 -8.25 -9.80 7.13
CA SER A 27 -8.31 -11.26 6.97
C SER A 27 -6.86 -11.75 7.04
N PRO A 28 -6.51 -12.72 7.90
CA PRO A 28 -5.12 -13.15 8.03
C PRO A 28 -4.69 -13.71 6.67
N ALA A 29 -4.03 -12.89 5.87
CA ALA A 29 -3.43 -13.33 4.63
C ALA A 29 -2.35 -14.35 5.01
N PRO A 30 -2.15 -15.41 4.20
CA PRO A 30 -1.04 -16.34 4.42
C PRO A 30 0.26 -15.56 4.63
N SER A 31 1.16 -16.07 5.48
CA SER A 31 2.39 -15.35 5.86
C SER A 31 3.22 -14.87 4.65
N LEU A 32 3.18 -15.60 3.53
CA LEU A 32 3.80 -15.21 2.27
C LEU A 32 3.13 -13.97 1.65
N VAL A 33 1.80 -13.92 1.63
CA VAL A 33 1.02 -12.81 1.07
C VAL A 33 1.23 -11.55 1.88
N ALA A 34 1.24 -11.66 3.21
CA ALA A 34 1.52 -10.53 4.09
C ALA A 34 2.93 -9.95 3.84
N LYS A 35 3.95 -10.80 3.74
CA LYS A 35 5.32 -10.38 3.38
C LYS A 35 5.39 -9.74 2.00
N ALA A 36 4.73 -10.33 1.01
CA ALA A 36 4.68 -9.79 -0.34
C ALA A 36 4.01 -8.40 -0.36
N GLN A 37 2.90 -8.23 0.36
CA GLN A 37 2.21 -6.95 0.52
C GLN A 37 3.09 -5.90 1.19
N GLU A 38 3.73 -6.24 2.32
CA GLU A 38 4.61 -5.32 3.05
C GLU A 38 5.79 -4.86 2.18
N ARG A 39 6.41 -5.81 1.45
CA ARG A 39 7.51 -5.52 0.54
C ARG A 39 7.03 -4.58 -0.57
N LEU A 40 5.99 -4.95 -1.32
CA LEU A 40 5.41 -4.13 -2.38
C LEU A 40 5.03 -2.73 -1.88
N GLY A 41 4.42 -2.66 -0.69
CA GLY A 41 4.08 -1.42 0.00
C GLY A 41 5.29 -0.54 0.32
N SER A 42 6.42 -1.13 0.70
CA SER A 42 7.64 -0.35 0.96
C SER A 42 8.20 0.27 -0.33
N TYR A 43 8.26 -0.49 -1.42
CA TYR A 43 8.83 -0.05 -2.69
C TYR A 43 7.98 1.02 -3.40
N ILE A 44 6.66 0.82 -3.44
CA ILE A 44 5.77 1.81 -4.06
C ILE A 44 5.74 3.08 -3.20
N SER A 45 5.80 2.97 -1.86
CA SER A 45 5.81 4.15 -0.99
C SER A 45 7.07 4.99 -1.11
N TYR A 46 8.22 4.33 -1.33
CA TYR A 46 9.45 5.04 -1.61
C TYR A 46 9.34 5.91 -2.87
N SER A 47 8.69 5.39 -3.92
CA SER A 47 8.68 6.04 -5.24
C SER A 47 7.52 7.00 -5.46
N PHE A 48 6.36 6.72 -4.86
CA PHE A 48 5.12 7.45 -5.09
C PHE A 48 4.56 8.11 -3.81
N GLY A 49 5.28 7.99 -2.69
CA GLY A 49 4.88 8.54 -1.39
C GLY A 49 3.96 7.61 -0.58
N PRO A 50 3.53 8.03 0.62
CA PRO A 50 2.76 7.19 1.53
C PRO A 50 1.51 6.60 0.88
N GLN A 51 1.34 5.30 1.02
CA GLN A 51 0.20 4.56 0.47
C GLN A 51 -0.40 3.63 1.53
N HIS A 52 -1.57 3.10 1.22
CA HIS A 52 -2.20 2.03 1.99
C HIS A 52 -2.38 0.80 1.10
N CYS A 53 -1.77 -0.33 1.48
CA CYS A 53 -1.89 -1.59 0.75
C CYS A 53 -2.79 -2.57 1.46
N VAL A 54 -3.65 -3.23 0.69
CA VAL A 54 -4.55 -4.30 1.16
C VAL A 54 -4.49 -5.49 0.19
N SER A 55 -4.55 -6.69 0.74
CA SER A 55 -4.60 -7.95 -0.01
C SER A 55 -5.96 -8.61 0.13
N ALA A 56 -6.57 -9.02 -0.98
CA ALA A 56 -7.82 -9.77 -0.99
C ALA A 56 -7.79 -10.82 -2.11
N LYS A 57 -8.63 -11.85 -2.01
CA LYS A 57 -8.84 -12.76 -3.14
C LYS A 57 -9.80 -12.13 -4.15
N ASN A 58 -9.45 -12.20 -5.43
CA ASN A 58 -10.31 -11.79 -6.52
C ASN A 58 -11.41 -12.85 -6.81
N LYS A 59 -12.23 -12.63 -7.84
CA LYS A 59 -13.31 -13.55 -8.25
C LYS A 59 -12.81 -14.94 -8.69
N ASN A 60 -11.54 -15.05 -9.06
CA ASN A 60 -10.89 -16.29 -9.47
C ASN A 60 -10.13 -16.96 -8.30
N ALA A 61 -10.33 -16.50 -7.07
CA ALA A 61 -9.60 -16.93 -5.87
C ALA A 61 -8.07 -16.66 -5.90
N GLU A 62 -7.60 -15.79 -6.81
CA GLU A 62 -6.21 -15.32 -6.88
C GLU A 62 -6.00 -14.16 -5.91
N TRP A 63 -4.81 -14.04 -5.32
CA TRP A 63 -4.50 -12.91 -4.45
C TRP A 63 -4.26 -11.64 -5.27
N GLU A 64 -5.03 -10.60 -4.99
CA GLU A 64 -4.85 -9.24 -5.50
C GLU A 64 -4.38 -8.35 -4.37
N ILE A 65 -3.31 -7.58 -4.61
CA ILE A 65 -2.85 -6.53 -3.72
C ILE A 65 -3.14 -5.19 -4.38
N THR A 66 -3.94 -4.38 -3.69
CA THR A 66 -4.25 -3.00 -4.08
C THR A 66 -3.51 -2.07 -3.15
N CYS A 67 -2.77 -1.13 -3.70
CA CYS A 67 -2.16 -0.06 -2.95
C CYS A 67 -2.66 1.31 -3.44
N ASP A 68 -3.33 2.04 -2.55
CA ASP A 68 -3.90 3.34 -2.85
C ASP A 68 -3.02 4.45 -2.27
N ALA A 69 -2.65 5.41 -3.11
CA ALA A 69 -1.86 6.55 -2.68
C ALA A 69 -2.73 7.53 -1.87
N LYS A 70 -2.30 7.92 -0.66
CA LYS A 70 -3.11 8.77 0.23
C LYS A 70 -3.50 10.12 -0.38
N ASN A 71 -2.65 10.69 -1.22
CA ASN A 71 -2.78 12.06 -1.73
C ASN A 71 -3.05 12.13 -3.23
N SER A 72 -3.23 10.99 -3.91
CA SER A 72 -3.48 10.97 -5.36
C SER A 72 -4.58 9.98 -5.68
N LYS A 73 -5.33 10.20 -6.77
CA LYS A 73 -6.34 9.25 -7.26
C LYS A 73 -5.71 8.00 -7.92
N ARG A 74 -4.45 7.68 -7.59
CA ARG A 74 -3.72 6.54 -8.16
C ARG A 74 -3.94 5.30 -7.31
N SER A 75 -4.21 4.19 -7.98
CA SER A 75 -4.46 2.89 -7.38
C SER A 75 -3.63 1.83 -8.11
N PHE A 76 -2.61 1.34 -7.42
CA PHE A 76 -1.69 0.35 -7.96
C PHE A 76 -2.21 -1.05 -7.62
N LYS A 77 -2.60 -1.81 -8.65
CA LYS A 77 -3.16 -3.15 -8.47
C LYS A 77 -2.26 -4.21 -9.08
N TYR A 78 -1.98 -5.24 -8.29
CA TYR A 78 -1.12 -6.35 -8.64
C TYR A 78 -1.79 -7.67 -8.31
N LEU A 79 -1.67 -8.66 -9.20
CA LEU A 79 -1.91 -10.05 -8.84
C LEU A 79 -0.63 -10.63 -8.25
N LEU A 80 -0.76 -11.33 -7.13
CA LEU A 80 0.31 -12.09 -6.51
C LEU A 80 0.22 -13.54 -6.98
N THR A 81 1.27 -14.00 -7.65
CA THR A 81 1.41 -15.41 -8.01
C THR A 81 2.55 -16.02 -7.20
N THR A 82 2.29 -17.16 -6.56
CA THR A 82 3.31 -17.90 -5.83
C THR A 82 4.07 -18.81 -6.78
N ASP A 83 5.39 -18.75 -6.77
CA ASP A 83 6.26 -19.65 -7.50
C ASP A 83 7.33 -20.17 -6.57
N LYS A 84 7.23 -21.44 -6.15
CA LYS A 84 8.17 -22.03 -5.20
C LYS A 84 9.56 -22.28 -5.80
N ASN A 85 9.71 -22.19 -7.12
CA ASN A 85 10.95 -22.51 -7.82
C ASN A 85 11.84 -21.28 -8.03
N GLU A 86 11.32 -20.07 -7.81
CA GLU A 86 12.06 -18.81 -7.98
C GLU A 86 12.12 -18.06 -6.65
N PRO A 87 13.30 -17.65 -6.14
CA PRO A 87 13.36 -16.72 -5.02
C PRO A 87 12.78 -15.36 -5.45
N PRO A 88 11.86 -14.73 -4.69
CA PRO A 88 11.52 -14.93 -3.27
C PRO A 88 10.37 -15.90 -2.96
N GLY A 89 9.90 -16.69 -3.93
CA GLY A 89 8.78 -17.62 -3.79
C GLY A 89 7.49 -17.10 -4.44
N TYR A 90 7.56 -15.95 -5.11
CA TYR A 90 6.42 -15.25 -5.70
C TYR A 90 6.87 -14.15 -6.68
N TYR A 91 5.95 -13.78 -7.56
CA TYR A 91 6.06 -12.60 -8.43
C TYR A 91 4.73 -11.83 -8.47
N PHE A 92 4.79 -10.57 -8.87
CA PHE A 92 3.63 -9.72 -9.06
C PHE A 92 3.30 -9.59 -10.55
N THR A 93 2.02 -9.49 -10.88
CA THR A 93 1.58 -9.11 -12.22
C THR A 93 0.82 -7.80 -12.15
N ALA A 94 1.29 -6.76 -12.84
CA ALA A 94 0.63 -5.46 -12.89
C ALA A 94 -0.68 -5.53 -13.69
N ILE A 95 -1.80 -5.20 -13.05
CA ILE A 95 -3.14 -5.26 -13.67
C ILE A 95 -3.83 -3.90 -13.81
N SER A 96 -3.48 -2.88 -13.02
CA SER A 96 -3.96 -1.50 -13.25
C SER A 96 -3.02 -0.70 -14.18
N LYS A 97 -3.53 0.39 -14.76
CA LYS A 97 -2.71 1.32 -15.56
C LYS A 97 -1.57 1.90 -14.73
N ASP A 98 -1.88 2.39 -13.54
CA ASP A 98 -0.88 2.95 -12.61
C ASP A 98 0.18 1.91 -12.24
N ALA A 99 -0.22 0.65 -12.01
CA ALA A 99 0.70 -0.46 -11.75
C ALA A 99 1.61 -0.79 -12.94
N LYS A 100 1.17 -0.57 -14.18
CA LYS A 100 2.03 -0.78 -15.36
C LYS A 100 3.05 0.33 -15.53
N GLU A 101 2.76 1.54 -15.05
CA GLU A 101 3.69 2.67 -15.08
C GLU A 101 4.86 2.48 -14.10
N THR A 102 4.72 1.59 -13.12
CA THR A 102 5.78 1.33 -12.13
C THR A 102 6.97 0.55 -12.67
N TYR A 103 6.83 -0.13 -13.81
CA TYR A 103 7.95 -0.84 -14.48
C TYR A 103 9.12 0.08 -14.85
N LYS A 104 8.88 1.40 -14.98
CA LYS A 104 9.89 2.40 -15.32
C LYS A 104 10.59 3.01 -14.09
N VAL A 105 10.26 2.55 -12.89
CA VAL A 105 10.71 3.15 -11.63
C VAL A 105 11.76 2.26 -10.98
N ASP A 106 12.93 2.85 -10.74
CA ASP A 106 14.17 2.15 -10.39
C ASP A 106 14.03 1.19 -9.21
N LEU A 107 13.48 1.64 -8.06
CA LEU A 107 13.33 0.76 -6.91
C LEU A 107 12.36 -0.39 -7.14
N ILE A 108 11.38 -0.21 -8.03
CA ILE A 108 10.36 -1.20 -8.31
C ILE A 108 10.93 -2.30 -9.23
N SER A 109 12.07 -2.06 -9.90
CA SER A 109 12.81 -3.09 -10.63
C SER A 109 13.33 -4.23 -9.76
N TYR A 110 13.46 -4.01 -8.43
CA TYR A 110 13.82 -5.06 -7.46
C TYR A 110 12.65 -5.99 -7.11
N LEU A 111 11.46 -5.72 -7.64
CA LEU A 111 10.32 -6.62 -7.59
C LEU A 111 10.20 -7.32 -8.94
N ASP A 112 9.98 -8.65 -8.93
CA ASP A 112 9.57 -9.34 -10.15
C ASP A 112 8.13 -8.94 -10.48
N ILE A 113 7.99 -7.84 -11.22
CA ILE A 113 6.72 -7.33 -11.73
C ILE A 113 6.61 -7.67 -13.20
N ARG A 114 5.77 -8.65 -13.49
CA ARG A 114 5.40 -9.05 -14.84
C ARG A 114 4.28 -8.15 -15.34
N THR A 115 4.37 -7.74 -16.59
CA THR A 115 3.25 -7.09 -17.28
C THR A 115 2.65 -8.12 -18.22
N LYS A 116 1.31 -8.30 -18.19
CA LYS A 116 0.67 -8.99 -19.30
C LYS A 116 0.78 -8.08 -20.51
N LEU A 117 1.64 -8.47 -21.46
CA LEU A 117 1.63 -7.92 -22.81
C LEU A 117 0.20 -8.12 -23.35
N LYS A 118 -0.42 -7.02 -23.77
CA LYS A 118 -1.73 -7.04 -24.42
C LYS A 118 -1.51 -7.19 -25.91
#